data_AF-A0A354FDK2-F1
#
_entry.id   AF-A0A354FDK2-F1
#
_cell.length_a   1.000
_cell.length_b   1.000
_cell.length_c   1.000
_cell.angle_alpha   90.00
_cell.angle_beta   90.00
_cell.angle_gamma   90.00
#
_symmetry.space_group_name_H-M   'P 1'
#
loop_
_entity.id
_entity.type
_entity.pdbx_description
1 polymer ?
#
loop_
_entity_poly.entity_id
_entity_poly.type
_entity_poly.pdbx_seq_one_letter_code
_entity_poly.pdbx_strand_id
1 'polypeptide(L)' 'MDAPGKAKSLIQWIRDRVSEARVQGVVYGLSGGLDSALVGALCQRAFPEDSLAVIMPCYSLDQDMEDA' A
#
# COMPACT_ATOMS: atom_id res chain seq x y z
N MET A 1 2.49 -21.23 -7.45
CA MET A 1 3.08 -19.87 -7.57
C MET A 1 3.72 -19.52 -6.23
N ASP A 2 4.92 -18.94 -6.22
CA ASP A 2 5.60 -18.50 -4.99
C ASP A 2 5.12 -17.09 -4.56
N ALA A 3 4.10 -17.05 -3.70
CA ALA A 3 3.55 -15.79 -3.21
C ALA A 3 4.55 -14.99 -2.34
N PRO A 4 5.30 -15.61 -1.40
CA PRO A 4 6.35 -14.91 -0.66
C PRO A 4 7.43 -14.28 -1.56
N GLY A 5 7.91 -15.01 -2.57
CA GLY A 5 8.89 -14.49 -3.53
C GLY A 5 8.36 -13.27 -4.29
N LYS A 6 7.12 -13.36 -4.79
CA LYS A 6 6.47 -12.22 -5.48
C LYS A 6 6.32 -11.00 -4.58
N ALA A 7 5.91 -11.18 -3.33
CA ALA A 7 5.76 -10.07 -2.38
C ALA A 7 7.08 -9.35 -2.15
N LYS A 8 8.20 -10.08 -2.01
CA LYS A 8 9.53 -9.48 -1.88
C LYS A 8 9.93 -8.67 -3.11
N SER A 9 9.67 -9.21 -4.32
CA SER A 9 9.96 -8.49 -5.57
C SER A 9 9.13 -7.22 -5.71
N LEU A 10 7.85 -7.24 -5.33
CA LEU A 10 6.99 -6.05 -5.34
C LEU A 10 7.45 -5.00 -4.34
N ILE A 11 7.82 -5.41 -3.12
CA ILE A 11 8.37 -4.48 -2.11
C ILE A 11 9.64 -3.81 -2.63
N GLN A 12 10.54 -4.59 -3.25
CA GLN A 12 11.76 -4.04 -3.82
C GLN A 12 11.45 -3.07 -4.96
N TRP A 13 10.53 -3.43 -5.86
CA TRP A 13 10.10 -2.57 -6.94
C TRP A 13 9.53 -1.24 -6.44
N ILE A 14 8.72 -1.24 -5.37
CA ILE A 14 8.20 0.00 -4.76
C ILE A 14 9.35 0.88 -4.24
N ARG A 15 10.34 0.28 -3.57
CA ARG A 15 11.53 1.01 -3.08
C ARG A 15 12.34 1.63 -4.21
N ASP A 16 12.54 0.88 -5.28
CA ASP A 16 13.28 1.35 -6.46
C ASP A 16 12.57 2.54 -7.10
N ARG A 17 11.23 2.48 -7.25
CA ARG A 17 10.43 3.59 -7.81
C ARG A 17 10.50 4.88 -6.98
N VAL A 18 10.43 4.78 -5.66
CA VAL A 18 10.56 5.94 -4.77
C VAL A 18 11.95 6.54 -4.86
N SER A 19 12.99 5.70 -4.89
CA SER A 19 14.38 6.12 -5.06
C SER A 19 14.63 6.80 -6.41
N GLU A 20 14.15 6.21 -7.50
CA GLU A 20 14.22 6.77 -8.87
C GLU A 20 13.54 8.14 -8.95
N ALA A 21 12.38 8.29 -8.30
CA ALA A 21 11.63 9.53 -8.24
C ALA A 21 12.26 10.59 -7.32
N ARG A 22 13.25 10.23 -6.49
CA ARG A 22 13.88 11.10 -5.48
C ARG A 22 12.88 11.71 -4.50
N VAL A 23 11.90 10.91 -4.09
CA VAL A 23 10.90 11.27 -3.07
C VAL A 23 11.09 10.42 -1.82
N GLN A 24 10.39 10.76 -0.74
CA GLN A 24 10.63 10.16 0.57
C GLN A 24 9.77 8.93 0.85
N GLY A 25 8.67 8.73 0.12
CA GLY A 25 7.71 7.70 0.45
C GLY A 25 6.56 7.59 -0.52
N VAL A 26 5.45 7.02 -0.05
CA VAL A 26 4.28 6.66 -0.88
C VAL A 26 2.98 7.22 -0.31
N VAL A 27 2.06 7.57 -1.20
CA VAL A 27 0.67 7.92 -0.88
C VAL A 27 -0.25 7.03 -1.72
N TYR A 28 -1.27 6.45 -1.10
CA TYR A 28 -2.22 5.56 -1.78
C TYR A 28 -3.62 5.66 -1.19
N GLY A 29 -4.63 5.30 -1.98
CA GLY A 29 -6.00 5.18 -1.51
C GLY A 29 -6.24 3.87 -0.78
N LEU A 30 -6.91 3.91 0.37
CA LEU A 30 -7.36 2.73 1.12
C LEU A 30 -8.90 2.75 1.19
N SER A 31 -9.55 1.76 0.57
CA SER A 31 -11.00 1.77 0.37
C SER A 31 -11.74 0.64 1.08
N GLY A 32 -11.03 -0.25 1.79
CA GLY A 32 -11.60 -1.48 2.32
C GLY A 32 -11.52 -2.70 1.39
N GLY A 33 -11.15 -2.50 0.13
CA GLY A 33 -11.04 -3.59 -0.84
C GLY A 33 -9.73 -4.35 -0.73
N LEU A 34 -9.74 -5.65 -1.04
CA LEU A 34 -8.57 -6.54 -1.03
C LEU A 34 -7.36 -5.95 -1.78
N ASP A 35 -7.59 -5.35 -2.94
CA ASP A 35 -6.51 -4.78 -3.76
C ASP A 35 -5.85 -3.59 -3.04
N SER A 36 -6.65 -2.68 -2.48
CA SER A 36 -6.14 -1.52 -1.74
C SER A 36 -5.44 -1.92 -0.45
N ALA A 37 -5.96 -2.93 0.25
CA ALA A 37 -5.33 -3.49 1.46
C ALA A 37 -4.00 -4.19 1.14
N LEU A 38 -3.93 -4.93 0.03
CA LEU A 38 -2.67 -5.53 -0.44
C LEU A 38 -1.62 -4.46 -0.77
N VAL A 39 -2.03 -3.40 -1.49
CA VAL A 39 -1.15 -2.26 -1.76
C VAL A 39 -0.68 -1.63 -0.46
N GLY A 40 -1.58 -1.37 0.48
CA GLY A 40 -1.25 -0.82 1.80
C GLY A 40 -0.24 -1.67 2.56
N ALA A 41 -0.46 -2.99 2.63
CA ALA A 41 0.45 -3.92 3.29
C ALA A 41 1.85 -3.96 2.64
N LEU A 42 1.93 -3.87 1.30
CA LEU A 42 3.22 -3.83 0.59
C LEU A 42 3.94 -2.49 0.80
N CYS A 43 3.20 -1.38 0.71
CA CYS A 43 3.71 -0.02 0.96
C CYS A 43 4.23 0.14 2.39
N GLN A 44 3.48 -0.31 3.38
CA GLN A 44 3.88 -0.28 4.80
C GLN A 44 5.15 -1.10 5.07
N ARG A 45 5.36 -2.22 4.35
CA ARG A 45 6.60 -3.00 4.44
C ARG A 45 7.77 -2.36 3.70
N ALA A 46 7.49 -1.62 2.64
CA ALA A 46 8.50 -0.91 1.87
C ALA A 46 9.01 0.33 2.61
N PHE A 47 8.09 1.12 3.16
CA PHE A 47 8.30 2.41 3.82
C PHE A 47 7.48 2.50 5.13
N PRO A 48 7.94 1.91 6.25
CA PRO A 48 7.15 1.86 7.49
C PRO A 48 6.78 3.23 8.09
N GLU A 49 7.66 4.21 7.92
CA GLU A 49 7.50 5.56 8.49
C GLU A 49 6.98 6.59 7.46
N ASP A 50 7.17 6.32 6.16
CA ASP A 50 6.90 7.26 5.06
C ASP A 50 5.82 6.69 4.11
N SER A 51 4.74 6.18 4.70
CA SER A 51 3.61 5.57 4.00
C SER A 51 2.30 6.20 4.48
N LEU A 52 1.61 6.89 3.57
CA LEU A 52 0.34 7.57 3.87
C LEU A 52 -0.82 6.92 3.12
N ALA A 53 -1.74 6.32 3.88
CA ALA A 53 -3.03 5.86 3.38
C ALA A 53 -4.05 7.02 3.40
N VAL A 54 -4.77 7.20 2.30
CA VAL A 54 -5.88 8.16 2.18
C VAL A 54 -7.18 7.40 2.03
N ILE A 55 -8.08 7.57 2.99
CA ILE A 55 -9.43 7.02 2.93
C ILE A 55 -10.35 8.10 2.34
N MET A 56 -11.05 7.76 1.25
CA MET A 56 -11.94 8.68 0.52
C MET A 56 -13.36 8.12 0.49
N PRO A 57 -14.16 8.30 1.56
CA PRO A 57 -15.48 7.71 1.66
C PRO A 57 -16.49 8.42 0.74
N CYS A 58 -17.36 7.64 0.11
CA CYS A 58 -18.46 8.11 -0.74
C CYS A 58 -19.69 7.22 -0.50
N TYR A 59 -20.43 7.48 0.59
CA TYR A 59 -21.54 6.62 1.04
C TYR A 59 -21.13 5.16 1.30
N SER A 60 -19.85 4.92 1.59
CA SER A 60 -19.28 3.61 1.91
C SER A 60 -19.64 3.16 3.32
N LEU A 61 -19.69 1.84 3.54
CA LEU A 61 -19.92 1.27 4.87
C LEU A 61 -18.66 1.42 5.73
N ASP A 62 -18.81 1.85 6.99
CA ASP A 62 -17.68 2.09 7.89
C ASP A 62 -16.85 0.83 8.16
N GLN A 63 -17.50 -0.34 8.12
CA GLN A 63 -16.88 -1.62 8.42
C GLN A 63 -15.82 -2.03 7.38
N ASP A 64 -16.00 -1.66 6.12
CA ASP A 64 -15.00 -1.93 5.08
C ASP A 64 -13.70 -1.17 5.37
N MET A 65 -13.77 0.01 6.00
CA MET A 65 -12.60 0.81 6.33
C MET A 65 -11.82 0.28 7.54
N GLU A 66 -12.48 -0.40 8.47
CA GLU A 66 -11.85 -0.96 9.68
C GLU A 66 -11.04 -2.24 9.41
N ASP A 67 -11.47 -3.04 8.42
CA ASP A 67 -10.85 -4.32 8.08
C ASP A 67 -9.59 -4.21 7.20
N ALA A 68 -9.32 -3.04 6.61
CA ALA A 68 -8.22 -2.80 5.68
C ALA A 68 -6.94 -2.28 6.34
#